data_AF-A0A7S0NM50-F1
#
_entry.id   AF-A0A7S0NM50-F1
#
_cell.length_a   1.000
_cell.length_b   1.000
_cell.length_c   1.000
_cell.angle_alpha   90.00
_cell.angle_beta   90.00
_cell.angle_gamma   90.00
#
_symmetry.space_group_name_H-M   'P 1'
#
loop_
_entity.id
_entity.type
_entity.pdbx_description
1 polymer ?
#
loop_
_entity_poly.entity_id
_entity_poly.type
_entity_poly.pdbx_seq_one_letter_code
_entity_poly.pdbx_strand_id
1 'polypeptide(L)'
;MSGYGSAPAPKGDDNGKPVDPKWVTTLREYTGAGTTSSERLDVAKFVFIMLVSSGHFLEPFYKIGNRGVGAYMHAIYGFHVPAFVLISGYVSGDLNPKRRRALIAGTLAPYVIMHILFSLFYTRAFCEGEWTDERGHPECEFVNKWALMDPVVGQWDGWDKWTFAYPFAQLWYLVSLFTKRLWRPFALEMRWTLLFHVVLGVLVGYTTIGRFLSIHRSTVHMPYFLCGFLMRKHACFFPSAKTPVAKAMAVAALVFNVGCALMASYTYGMRVEVWFQSDPHDEVYGARWAYGALYQLCLYAWTFFTMMTVFALIPEPEAVGIAYAGEETLPLKGADVEGQTKPPPASKANARAGKYGKERDQATMAAKVYLRCAKWGARTLYPFVMHIAVLLLVARYTRWYDITWTTDGKDASVSVKAAWTLLMAYTFTIVLSLKPVVGLFKWLLEPNISPLFNPELQKL
;
A
#
# COMPACT_ATOMS: atom_id res chain seq x y z
N MET A 1 -0.25 -40.92 -16.55
CA MET A 1 0.12 -40.15 -15.35
C MET A 1 -1.17 -39.57 -14.77
N SER A 2 -1.41 -39.88 -13.49
CA SER A 2 -2.64 -39.62 -12.75
C SER A 2 -3.11 -38.17 -12.84
N GLY A 3 -4.43 -37.99 -12.96
CA GLY A 3 -5.08 -36.70 -13.02
C GLY A 3 -4.75 -35.82 -11.82
N TYR A 4 -4.06 -34.72 -12.09
CA TYR A 4 -4.07 -33.56 -11.21
C TYR A 4 -5.50 -33.02 -11.23
N GLY A 5 -6.17 -33.06 -10.08
CA GLY A 5 -7.60 -32.82 -9.94
C GLY A 5 -8.06 -31.57 -10.70
N SER A 6 -8.93 -31.77 -11.68
CA SER A 6 -9.60 -30.67 -12.37
C SER A 6 -10.47 -29.90 -11.38
N ALA A 7 -10.30 -28.57 -11.34
CA ALA A 7 -11.16 -27.71 -10.54
C ALA A 7 -12.64 -27.92 -10.95
N PRO A 8 -13.59 -27.98 -10.00
CA PRO A 8 -15.00 -28.11 -10.33
C PRO A 8 -15.47 -26.95 -11.22
N ALA A 9 -16.25 -27.26 -12.26
CA ALA A 9 -16.82 -26.23 -13.14
C ALA A 9 -17.76 -25.29 -12.34
N PRO A 10 -17.73 -23.98 -12.59
CA PRO A 10 -18.65 -23.04 -11.93
C PRO A 10 -20.10 -23.37 -12.31
N LYS A 11 -21.00 -23.40 -11.33
CA LYS A 11 -22.44 -23.52 -11.59
C LYS A 11 -22.97 -22.17 -12.08
N GLY A 12 -23.41 -22.10 -13.33
CA GLY A 12 -24.15 -20.95 -13.88
C GLY A 12 -25.64 -21.04 -13.55
N ASP A 13 -26.36 -19.92 -13.68
CA ASP A 13 -27.83 -19.93 -13.79
C ASP A 13 -28.27 -20.52 -15.15
N ASP A 14 -29.57 -20.64 -15.36
CA ASP A 14 -30.17 -21.13 -16.62
C ASP A 14 -29.77 -20.31 -17.87
N ASN A 15 -29.13 -19.14 -17.66
CA ASN A 15 -28.63 -18.24 -18.71
C ASN A 15 -27.09 -18.19 -18.79
N GLY A 16 -26.38 -19.07 -18.06
CA GLY A 16 -24.92 -19.15 -18.06
C GLY A 16 -24.21 -18.03 -17.30
N LYS A 17 -24.93 -17.18 -16.54
CA LYS A 17 -24.30 -16.15 -15.70
C LYS A 17 -23.82 -16.75 -14.38
N PRO A 18 -22.62 -16.38 -13.89
CA PRO A 18 -22.14 -16.84 -12.60
C PRO A 18 -23.10 -16.38 -11.48
N VAL A 19 -23.70 -17.32 -10.75
CA VAL A 19 -24.55 -17.00 -9.59
C VAL A 19 -23.66 -16.64 -8.41
N ASP A 20 -23.93 -15.52 -7.76
CA ASP A 20 -23.23 -15.15 -6.52
C ASP A 20 -23.50 -16.22 -5.43
N PRO A 21 -22.46 -16.68 -4.72
CA PRO A 21 -22.64 -17.63 -3.63
C PRO A 21 -23.61 -17.10 -2.55
N LYS A 22 -24.38 -18.00 -1.91
CA LYS A 22 -25.32 -17.63 -0.83
C LYS A 22 -24.70 -16.77 0.27
N TRP A 23 -23.44 -17.04 0.64
CA TRP A 23 -22.77 -16.23 1.66
C TRP A 23 -22.52 -14.78 1.22
N VAL A 24 -22.37 -14.52 -0.08
CA VAL A 24 -22.22 -13.17 -0.65
C VAL A 24 -23.54 -12.42 -0.58
N THR A 25 -24.64 -13.05 -0.97
CA THR A 25 -25.98 -12.43 -0.91
C THR A 25 -26.35 -12.11 0.53
N THR A 26 -26.15 -13.07 1.45
CA THR A 26 -26.35 -12.86 2.89
C THR A 26 -25.47 -11.73 3.44
N LEU A 27 -24.19 -11.68 3.06
CA LEU A 27 -23.31 -10.58 3.50
C LEU A 27 -23.82 -9.22 3.03
N ARG A 28 -24.23 -9.10 1.76
CA ARG A 28 -24.78 -7.84 1.23
C ARG A 28 -26.02 -7.39 1.98
N GLU A 29 -26.91 -8.32 2.30
CA GLU A 29 -28.14 -8.05 3.05
C GLU A 29 -27.83 -7.52 4.46
N TYR A 30 -26.91 -8.15 5.19
CA TYR A 30 -26.58 -7.75 6.56
C TYR A 30 -25.73 -6.48 6.63
N THR A 31 -24.77 -6.29 5.72
CA THR A 31 -23.80 -5.19 5.81
C THR A 31 -24.14 -4.01 4.92
N GLY A 32 -25.08 -4.15 3.98
CA GLY A 32 -25.32 -3.16 2.91
C GLY A 32 -24.13 -2.98 1.97
N ALA A 33 -23.28 -4.01 1.82
CA ALA A 33 -22.12 -3.95 0.93
C ALA A 33 -22.57 -3.86 -0.54
N GLY A 34 -21.91 -3.00 -1.31
CA GLY A 34 -22.20 -2.80 -2.73
C GLY A 34 -20.96 -2.37 -3.51
N THR A 35 -21.14 -1.99 -4.77
CA THR A 35 -20.05 -1.49 -5.61
C THR A 35 -19.51 -0.17 -5.08
N THR A 36 -18.19 0.02 -5.13
CA THR A 36 -17.55 1.32 -4.86
C THR A 36 -17.15 2.02 -6.14
N SER A 37 -17.23 3.35 -6.14
CA SER A 37 -16.73 4.19 -7.23
C SER A 37 -15.20 4.17 -7.34
N SER A 38 -14.67 4.51 -8.52
CA SER A 38 -13.23 4.60 -8.74
C SER A 38 -12.63 5.78 -7.98
N GLU A 39 -13.39 6.86 -7.87
CA GLU A 39 -13.12 8.10 -7.18
C GLU A 39 -12.88 7.86 -5.70
N ARG A 40 -13.80 7.15 -5.03
CA ARG A 40 -13.67 6.81 -3.61
C ARG A 40 -12.40 6.01 -3.34
N LEU A 41 -12.12 5.02 -4.19
CA LEU A 41 -10.89 4.24 -4.10
C LEU A 41 -9.64 5.12 -4.27
N ASP A 42 -9.65 6.06 -5.21
CA ASP A 42 -8.51 6.94 -5.43
C ASP A 42 -8.35 7.96 -4.28
N VAL A 43 -9.43 8.52 -3.73
CA VAL A 43 -9.39 9.30 -2.48
C VAL A 43 -8.77 8.48 -1.34
N ALA A 44 -9.18 7.21 -1.18
CA ALA A 44 -8.61 6.33 -0.17
C ALA A 44 -7.12 6.09 -0.38
N LYS A 45 -6.67 5.81 -1.61
CA LYS A 45 -5.24 5.68 -1.91
C LYS A 45 -4.48 6.97 -1.59
N PHE A 46 -5.05 8.15 -1.85
CA PHE A 46 -4.44 9.42 -1.52
C PHE A 46 -4.26 9.60 -0.01
N VAL A 47 -5.30 9.28 0.78
CA VAL A 47 -5.20 9.30 2.25
C VAL A 47 -4.12 8.33 2.72
N PHE A 48 -4.12 7.10 2.25
CA PHE A 48 -3.15 6.10 2.70
C PHE A 48 -1.72 6.43 2.30
N ILE A 49 -1.47 6.99 1.10
CA ILE A 49 -0.10 7.36 0.74
C ILE A 49 0.43 8.53 1.58
N MET A 50 -0.44 9.45 2.01
CA MET A 50 -0.07 10.50 2.97
C MET A 50 0.39 9.88 4.29
N LEU A 51 -0.32 8.85 4.78
CA LEU A 51 0.04 8.13 6.00
C LEU A 51 1.35 7.32 5.85
N VAL A 52 1.58 6.68 4.70
CA VAL A 52 2.85 5.99 4.41
C VAL A 52 4.02 7.00 4.47
N SER A 53 3.89 8.10 3.74
CA SER A 53 4.96 9.09 3.65
C SER A 53 5.23 9.73 5.00
N SER A 54 4.20 10.07 5.79
CA SER A 54 4.41 10.62 7.13
C SER A 54 5.04 9.60 8.07
N GLY A 55 4.65 8.33 8.00
CA GLY A 55 5.26 7.24 8.77
C GLY A 55 6.77 7.17 8.56
N HIS A 56 7.24 7.22 7.31
CA HIS A 56 8.67 7.17 6.99
C HIS A 56 9.43 8.46 7.35
N PHE A 57 8.82 9.63 7.16
CA PHE A 57 9.43 10.89 7.58
C PHE A 57 9.55 11.02 9.10
N LEU A 58 8.66 10.36 9.84
CA LEU A 58 8.67 10.37 11.30
C LEU A 58 9.51 9.27 11.93
N GLU A 59 9.89 8.23 11.17
CA GLU A 59 10.65 7.08 11.67
C GLU A 59 11.94 7.48 12.40
N PRO A 60 12.76 8.45 11.94
CA PRO A 60 13.92 8.92 12.69
C PRO A 60 13.63 9.35 14.14
N PHE A 61 12.50 10.04 14.35
CA PHE A 61 12.10 10.51 15.69
C PHE A 61 11.61 9.37 16.57
N TYR A 62 10.97 8.36 15.98
CA TYR A 62 10.59 7.14 16.68
C TYR A 62 11.82 6.38 17.18
N LYS A 63 12.87 6.26 16.34
CA LYS A 63 14.08 5.49 16.66
C LYS A 63 14.89 6.06 17.82
N ILE A 64 14.81 7.37 18.06
CA ILE A 64 15.39 8.02 19.25
C ILE A 64 14.44 8.03 20.47
N GLY A 65 13.32 7.31 20.42
CA GLY A 65 12.44 7.10 21.57
C GLY A 65 11.33 8.14 21.76
N ASN A 66 10.98 8.94 20.74
CA ASN A 66 9.84 9.86 20.86
C ASN A 66 8.50 9.10 20.92
N ARG A 67 7.88 9.10 22.10
CA ARG A 67 6.63 8.36 22.37
C ARG A 67 5.41 8.90 21.63
N GLY A 68 5.35 10.21 21.37
CA GLY A 68 4.26 10.82 20.62
C GLY A 68 4.25 10.33 19.16
N VAL A 69 5.44 10.29 18.56
CA VAL A 69 5.64 9.70 17.23
C VAL A 69 5.36 8.20 17.24
N GLY A 70 5.83 7.46 18.26
CA GLY A 70 5.51 6.03 18.41
C GLY A 70 4.00 5.76 18.45
N ALA A 71 3.23 6.57 19.18
CA ALA A 71 1.78 6.47 19.23
C ALA A 71 1.14 6.77 17.87
N TYR A 72 1.59 7.81 17.17
CA TYR A 72 1.14 8.11 15.81
C TYR A 72 1.40 6.93 14.88
N MET A 73 2.61 6.36 14.91
CA MET A 73 2.97 5.23 14.07
C MET A 73 2.14 3.98 14.39
N HIS A 74 1.93 3.63 15.67
CA HIS A 74 1.02 2.53 16.01
C HIS A 74 -0.40 2.75 15.47
N ALA A 75 -0.93 3.98 15.54
CA ALA A 75 -2.27 4.29 15.05
C ALA A 75 -2.37 4.09 13.53
N ILE A 76 -1.37 4.56 12.76
CA ILE A 76 -1.44 4.49 11.29
C ILE A 76 -1.06 3.10 10.76
N TYR A 77 0.02 2.48 11.27
CA TYR A 77 0.55 1.22 10.74
C TYR A 77 -0.40 0.04 10.97
N GLY A 78 -1.33 0.17 11.91
CA GLY A 78 -2.38 -0.81 12.14
C GLY A 78 -3.32 -1.05 10.95
N PHE A 79 -3.41 -0.15 9.97
CA PHE A 79 -4.35 -0.33 8.85
C PHE A 79 -3.84 0.14 7.48
N HIS A 80 -2.98 1.15 7.39
CA HIS A 80 -2.78 1.84 6.10
C HIS A 80 -2.09 0.97 5.04
N VAL A 81 -1.07 0.18 5.38
CA VAL A 81 -0.40 -0.74 4.43
C VAL A 81 -1.35 -1.86 3.99
N PRO A 82 -1.99 -2.61 4.91
CA PRO A 82 -3.01 -3.61 4.54
C PRO A 82 -4.17 -3.03 3.72
N ALA A 83 -4.62 -1.80 4.01
CA ALA A 83 -5.65 -1.13 3.22
C ALA A 83 -5.19 -0.85 1.78
N PHE A 84 -3.94 -0.40 1.60
CA PHE A 84 -3.36 -0.19 0.28
C PHE A 84 -3.21 -1.49 -0.51
N VAL A 85 -2.84 -2.58 0.18
CA VAL A 85 -2.78 -3.94 -0.38
C VAL A 85 -4.17 -4.39 -0.83
N LEU A 86 -5.20 -4.20 0.00
CA LEU A 86 -6.58 -4.55 -0.32
C LEU A 86 -7.08 -3.79 -1.55
N ILE A 87 -6.86 -2.48 -1.62
CA ILE A 87 -7.20 -1.69 -2.82
C ILE A 87 -6.44 -2.23 -4.03
N SER A 88 -5.17 -2.59 -3.89
CA SER A 88 -4.36 -3.13 -4.99
C SER A 88 -4.89 -4.46 -5.51
N GLY A 89 -5.45 -5.28 -4.61
CA GLY A 89 -6.21 -6.49 -4.94
C GLY A 89 -7.50 -6.16 -5.67
N TYR A 90 -8.29 -5.22 -5.13
CA TYR A 90 -9.55 -4.77 -5.71
C TYR A 90 -9.37 -4.24 -7.13
N VAL A 91 -8.39 -3.38 -7.39
CA VAL A 91 -8.17 -2.85 -8.75
C VAL A 91 -7.45 -3.83 -9.69
N SER A 92 -6.95 -4.96 -9.16
CA SER A 92 -6.32 -5.98 -10.00
C SER A 92 -7.36 -6.70 -10.85
N GLY A 93 -6.99 -7.04 -12.09
CA GLY A 93 -7.83 -7.84 -12.99
C GLY A 93 -7.01 -8.96 -13.63
N ASP A 94 -7.65 -9.79 -14.44
CA ASP A 94 -7.01 -10.97 -15.06
C ASP A 94 -5.83 -10.63 -15.95
N LEU A 95 -4.85 -11.52 -15.98
CA LEU A 95 -3.57 -11.34 -16.66
C LEU A 95 -3.68 -11.75 -18.14
N ASN A 96 -4.01 -10.79 -19.00
CA ASN A 96 -3.83 -10.92 -20.45
C ASN A 96 -2.41 -10.44 -20.87
N PRO A 97 -1.94 -10.73 -22.10
CA PRO A 97 -0.60 -10.33 -22.54
C PRO A 97 -0.30 -8.84 -22.34
N LYS A 98 -1.29 -7.97 -22.60
CA LYS A 98 -1.16 -6.52 -22.40
C LYS A 98 -0.96 -6.15 -20.91
N ARG A 99 -1.73 -6.76 -20.02
CA ARG A 99 -1.66 -6.53 -18.56
C ARG A 99 -0.41 -7.15 -17.94
N ARG A 100 0.11 -8.26 -18.48
CA ARG A 100 1.42 -8.80 -18.10
C ARG A 100 2.54 -7.82 -18.41
N ARG A 101 2.55 -7.22 -19.60
CA ARG A 101 3.51 -6.16 -19.95
C ARG A 101 3.36 -4.94 -19.04
N ALA A 102 2.14 -4.48 -18.82
CA ALA A 102 1.89 -3.36 -17.90
C ALA A 102 2.31 -3.66 -16.46
N LEU A 103 2.20 -4.92 -16.01
CA LEU A 103 2.70 -5.35 -14.71
C LEU A 103 4.22 -5.21 -14.63
N ILE A 104 4.96 -5.74 -15.60
CA ILE A 104 6.43 -5.61 -15.65
C ILE A 104 6.84 -4.13 -15.69
N ALA A 105 6.19 -3.35 -16.57
CA ALA A 105 6.49 -1.93 -16.76
C ALA A 105 6.22 -1.10 -15.50
N GLY A 106 5.15 -1.39 -14.77
CA GLY A 106 4.71 -0.62 -13.62
C GLY A 106 5.16 -1.15 -12.26
N THR A 107 5.87 -2.29 -12.20
CA THR A 107 6.38 -2.86 -10.94
C THR A 107 7.85 -3.23 -11.03
N LEU A 108 8.22 -4.18 -11.89
CA LEU A 108 9.58 -4.71 -11.95
C LEU A 108 10.58 -3.68 -12.50
N ALA A 109 10.23 -2.97 -13.58
CA ALA A 109 11.10 -1.93 -14.14
C ALA A 109 11.38 -0.79 -13.14
N PRO A 110 10.37 -0.12 -12.53
CA PRO A 110 10.62 0.89 -11.52
C PRO A 110 11.30 0.32 -10.28
N TYR A 111 11.04 -0.94 -9.90
CA TYR A 111 11.76 -1.60 -8.81
C TYR A 111 13.27 -1.62 -9.09
N VAL A 112 13.69 -2.22 -10.21
CA VAL A 112 15.11 -2.36 -10.54
C VAL A 112 15.78 -0.98 -10.66
N ILE A 113 15.18 -0.06 -11.40
CA ILE A 113 15.78 1.25 -11.64
C ILE A 113 15.92 2.02 -10.32
N MET A 114 14.87 2.11 -9.52
CA MET A 114 14.89 2.89 -8.28
C MET A 114 15.72 2.22 -7.19
N HIS A 115 15.76 0.88 -7.16
CA HIS A 115 16.59 0.15 -6.22
C HIS A 115 18.07 0.47 -6.45
N ILE A 116 18.54 0.47 -7.70
CA ILE A 116 19.91 0.86 -8.05
C ILE A 116 20.17 2.30 -7.65
N LEU A 117 19.29 3.23 -8.07
CA LEU A 117 19.48 4.66 -7.80
C LEU A 117 19.52 4.96 -6.30
N PHE A 118 18.62 4.39 -5.50
CA PHE A 118 18.60 4.60 -4.05
C PHE A 118 19.78 3.94 -3.35
N SER A 119 20.14 2.71 -3.71
CA SER A 119 21.28 2.02 -3.07
C SER A 119 22.60 2.74 -3.36
N LEU A 120 22.81 3.17 -4.61
CA LEU A 120 23.99 3.94 -5.00
C LEU A 120 24.03 5.30 -4.31
N PHE A 121 22.92 6.04 -4.28
CA PHE A 121 22.87 7.34 -3.62
C PHE A 121 23.09 7.19 -2.11
N TYR A 122 22.41 6.24 -1.47
CA TYR A 122 22.51 6.02 -0.04
C TYR A 122 23.94 5.65 0.38
N THR A 123 24.55 4.70 -0.33
CA THR A 123 25.93 4.27 -0.04
C THR A 123 26.89 5.45 -0.13
N ARG A 124 26.81 6.26 -1.20
CA ARG A 124 27.67 7.45 -1.35
C ARG A 124 27.39 8.55 -0.33
N ALA A 125 26.13 8.75 0.03
CA ALA A 125 25.74 9.86 0.88
C ALA A 125 25.86 9.56 2.38
N PHE A 126 25.78 8.29 2.78
CA PHE A 126 25.65 7.88 4.19
C PHE A 126 26.59 6.75 4.61
N CYS A 127 27.28 6.05 3.70
CA CYS A 127 28.23 4.98 4.05
C CYS A 127 29.70 5.32 3.77
N GLU A 128 29.99 6.22 2.83
CA GLU A 128 31.37 6.61 2.51
C GLU A 128 31.92 7.53 3.63
N GLY A 129 32.56 6.93 4.63
CA GLY A 129 33.21 7.61 5.77
C GLY A 129 34.36 6.79 6.38
N GLU A 130 35.17 7.42 7.25
CA GLU A 130 36.34 6.78 7.91
C GLU A 130 35.95 5.82 9.05
N TRP A 131 34.71 5.88 9.52
CA TRP A 131 34.24 5.14 10.68
C TRP A 131 33.70 3.77 10.28
N THR A 132 34.26 2.74 10.90
CA THR A 132 33.83 1.35 10.76
C THR A 132 33.30 0.85 12.10
N ASP A 133 32.30 -0.01 12.06
CA ASP A 133 31.79 -0.69 13.25
C ASP A 133 32.86 -1.61 13.86
N GLU A 134 32.57 -2.19 15.03
CA GLU A 134 33.48 -3.13 15.73
C GLU A 134 33.88 -4.36 14.88
N ARG A 135 33.20 -4.60 13.74
CA ARG A 135 33.44 -5.70 12.80
C ARG A 135 34.12 -5.24 11.51
N GLY A 136 34.48 -3.96 11.38
CA GLY A 136 35.17 -3.40 10.22
C GLY A 136 34.25 -3.02 9.05
N HIS A 137 32.93 -2.97 9.24
CA HIS A 137 31.98 -2.52 8.23
C HIS A 137 31.77 -1.01 8.30
N PRO A 138 31.67 -0.27 7.18
CA PRO A 138 31.41 1.17 7.21
C PRO A 138 30.09 1.48 7.91
N GLU A 139 30.08 2.48 8.81
CA GLU A 139 28.87 2.93 9.52
C GLU A 139 27.90 3.62 8.54
N CYS A 140 26.97 2.84 8.01
CA CYS A 140 25.93 3.27 7.07
C CYS A 140 24.70 3.93 7.75
N GLU A 141 24.91 4.76 8.77
CA GLU A 141 23.82 5.34 9.55
C GLU A 141 23.11 6.47 8.80
N PHE A 142 21.79 6.37 8.68
CA PHE A 142 20.97 7.44 8.12
C PHE A 142 20.69 8.54 9.15
N VAL A 143 20.32 8.12 10.35
CA VAL A 143 20.20 8.92 11.57
C VAL A 143 20.67 8.06 12.75
N ASN A 144 20.84 8.66 13.92
CA ASN A 144 21.37 8.04 15.13
C ASN A 144 20.95 6.56 15.31
N LYS A 145 21.90 5.64 15.10
CA LYS A 145 21.74 4.18 15.24
C LYS A 145 20.63 3.56 14.38
N TRP A 146 20.31 4.19 13.25
CA TRP A 146 19.29 3.70 12.33
C TRP A 146 19.69 3.88 10.88
N ALA A 147 19.52 2.80 10.10
CA ALA A 147 19.81 2.74 8.68
C ALA A 147 18.53 2.39 7.88
N LEU A 148 18.44 2.90 6.65
CA LEU A 148 17.37 2.51 5.70
C LEU A 148 17.66 1.19 4.98
N MET A 149 18.93 0.79 4.93
CA MET A 149 19.36 -0.49 4.41
C MET A 149 19.77 -1.41 5.57
N ASP A 150 19.71 -2.71 5.32
CA ASP A 150 20.26 -3.68 6.25
C ASP A 150 21.78 -3.45 6.37
N PRO A 151 22.34 -3.23 7.57
CA PRO A 151 23.75 -2.91 7.73
C PRO A 151 24.67 -4.09 7.39
N VAL A 152 24.17 -5.34 7.43
CA VAL A 152 24.95 -6.56 7.18
C VAL A 152 24.89 -6.95 5.70
N VAL A 153 23.69 -6.93 5.10
CA VAL A 153 23.46 -7.45 3.73
C VAL A 153 22.93 -6.43 2.73
N GLY A 154 22.62 -5.21 3.17
CA GLY A 154 22.04 -4.15 2.35
C GLY A 154 23.04 -3.23 1.66
N GLN A 155 24.34 -3.50 1.74
CA GLN A 155 25.37 -2.67 1.10
C GLN A 155 25.53 -3.01 -0.40
N TRP A 156 25.87 -2.00 -1.22
CA TRP A 156 26.11 -2.15 -2.66
C TRP A 156 27.53 -2.64 -2.99
N ASP A 157 28.41 -2.74 -2.00
CA ASP A 157 29.87 -2.85 -2.18
C ASP A 157 30.42 -4.28 -2.41
N GLY A 158 29.58 -5.28 -2.65
CA GLY A 158 30.03 -6.67 -2.82
C GLY A 158 29.18 -7.53 -3.77
N TRP A 159 29.85 -8.31 -4.63
CA TRP A 159 29.21 -9.34 -5.46
C TRP A 159 28.70 -10.54 -4.63
N ASP A 160 29.25 -10.71 -3.42
CA ASP A 160 28.84 -11.67 -2.38
C ASP A 160 27.57 -11.23 -1.61
N LYS A 161 27.22 -9.93 -1.68
CA LYS A 161 26.05 -9.32 -1.03
C LYS A 161 25.00 -8.93 -2.08
N TRP A 162 24.26 -9.90 -2.63
CA TRP A 162 23.23 -9.68 -3.65
C TRP A 162 22.08 -8.75 -3.17
N THR A 163 22.26 -7.42 -3.32
CA THR A 163 21.40 -6.38 -2.73
C THR A 163 19.97 -6.37 -3.29
N PHE A 164 19.77 -6.75 -4.56
CA PHE A 164 18.44 -6.79 -5.19
C PHE A 164 17.46 -7.74 -4.50
N ALA A 165 17.98 -8.73 -3.76
CA ALA A 165 17.14 -9.63 -2.98
C ALA A 165 16.60 -8.95 -1.72
N TYR A 166 17.14 -7.81 -1.29
CA TYR A 166 16.68 -7.04 -0.14
C TYR A 166 16.15 -5.69 -0.62
N PRO A 167 14.85 -5.59 -0.94
CA PRO A 167 14.27 -4.37 -1.48
C PRO A 167 14.55 -3.15 -0.59
N PHE A 168 15.21 -2.15 -1.17
CA PHE A 168 15.50 -0.87 -0.51
C PHE A 168 14.22 -0.24 0.06
N ALA A 169 14.18 -0.03 1.38
CA ALA A 169 13.11 0.61 2.12
C ALA A 169 11.71 0.24 1.61
N GLN A 170 10.97 1.19 1.02
CA GLN A 170 9.59 1.09 0.52
C GLN A 170 9.42 0.24 -0.75
N LEU A 171 10.50 -0.03 -1.50
CA LEU A 171 10.43 -0.74 -2.78
C LEU A 171 9.99 -2.20 -2.65
N TRP A 172 10.01 -2.74 -1.43
CA TRP A 172 9.46 -4.06 -1.09
C TRP A 172 8.04 -4.27 -1.66
N TYR A 173 7.23 -3.21 -1.68
CA TYR A 173 5.85 -3.30 -2.12
C TYR A 173 5.73 -3.59 -3.63
N LEU A 174 6.66 -3.10 -4.45
CA LEU A 174 6.65 -3.37 -5.90
C LEU A 174 6.92 -4.84 -6.19
N VAL A 175 7.93 -5.41 -5.51
CA VAL A 175 8.23 -6.86 -5.56
C VAL A 175 7.04 -7.65 -5.03
N SER A 176 6.49 -7.23 -3.89
CA SER A 176 5.34 -7.88 -3.28
C SER A 176 4.07 -7.83 -4.15
N LEU A 177 3.82 -6.73 -4.84
CA LEU A 177 2.69 -6.60 -5.76
C LEU A 177 2.86 -7.49 -6.99
N PHE A 178 4.08 -7.61 -7.50
CA PHE A 178 4.41 -8.52 -8.59
C PHE A 178 4.14 -9.98 -8.19
N THR A 179 4.67 -10.43 -7.04
CA THR A 179 4.48 -11.80 -6.54
C THR A 179 3.01 -12.11 -6.27
N LYS A 180 2.27 -11.18 -5.64
CA LYS A 180 0.82 -11.32 -5.40
C LYS A 180 0.02 -11.49 -6.68
N ARG A 181 0.30 -10.68 -7.70
CA ARG A 181 -0.41 -10.77 -8.99
C ARG A 181 -0.07 -12.04 -9.76
N LEU A 182 1.16 -12.53 -9.64
CA LEU A 182 1.60 -13.78 -10.24
C LEU A 182 0.95 -14.99 -9.56
N TRP A 183 0.86 -14.97 -8.22
CA TRP A 183 0.30 -16.08 -7.42
C TRP A 183 -1.23 -16.14 -7.46
N ARG A 184 -1.90 -15.00 -7.66
CA ARG A 184 -3.36 -14.88 -7.58
C ARG A 184 -4.15 -15.94 -8.37
N PRO A 185 -3.84 -16.27 -9.64
CA PRO A 185 -4.61 -17.29 -10.39
C PRO A 185 -4.66 -18.63 -9.65
N PHE A 186 -3.50 -19.09 -9.15
CA PHE A 186 -3.39 -20.32 -8.36
C PHE A 186 -4.12 -20.21 -7.02
N ALA A 187 -4.00 -19.06 -6.35
CA ALA A 187 -4.68 -18.83 -5.07
C ALA A 187 -6.21 -18.94 -5.18
N LEU A 188 -6.80 -18.52 -6.31
CA LEU A 188 -8.25 -18.52 -6.52
C LEU A 188 -8.83 -19.89 -6.87
N GLU A 189 -8.00 -20.83 -7.31
CA GLU A 189 -8.40 -22.22 -7.52
C GLU A 189 -8.57 -22.97 -6.18
N MET A 190 -7.97 -22.44 -5.11
CA MET A 190 -8.10 -23.01 -3.76
C MET A 190 -9.49 -22.78 -3.17
N ARG A 191 -10.16 -23.86 -2.77
CA ARG A 191 -11.52 -23.81 -2.19
C ARG A 191 -11.64 -22.84 -1.01
N TRP A 192 -10.67 -22.85 -0.10
CA TRP A 192 -10.65 -22.03 1.13
C TRP A 192 -9.56 -20.97 1.07
N THR A 193 -9.46 -20.26 -0.06
CA THR A 193 -8.35 -19.36 -0.40
C THR A 193 -7.96 -18.40 0.73
N LEU A 194 -8.92 -17.68 1.34
CA LEU A 194 -8.62 -16.72 2.40
C LEU A 194 -8.06 -17.40 3.65
N LEU A 195 -8.70 -18.48 4.11
CA LEU A 195 -8.28 -19.21 5.30
C LEU A 195 -6.87 -19.80 5.12
N PHE A 196 -6.62 -20.41 3.96
CA PHE A 196 -5.29 -20.95 3.63
C PHE A 196 -4.20 -19.88 3.71
N HIS A 197 -4.44 -18.69 3.14
CA HIS A 197 -3.43 -17.63 3.16
C HIS A 197 -3.29 -16.95 4.53
N VAL A 198 -4.34 -16.94 5.37
CA VAL A 198 -4.22 -16.49 6.77
C VAL A 198 -3.34 -17.46 7.56
N VAL A 199 -3.57 -18.77 7.42
CA VAL A 199 -2.73 -19.80 8.06
C VAL A 199 -1.29 -19.70 7.56
N LEU A 200 -1.08 -19.56 6.25
CA LEU A 200 0.27 -19.40 5.69
C LEU A 200 0.96 -18.13 6.19
N GLY A 201 0.22 -17.02 6.32
CA GLY A 201 0.71 -15.77 6.90
C GLY A 201 1.05 -15.88 8.39
N VAL A 202 0.38 -16.75 9.14
CA VAL A 202 0.77 -17.07 10.52
C VAL A 202 2.04 -17.92 10.57
N LEU A 203 2.09 -18.97 9.74
CA LEU A 203 3.19 -19.94 9.73
C LEU A 203 4.51 -19.35 9.24
N VAL A 204 4.48 -18.40 8.28
CA VAL A 204 5.71 -17.78 7.75
C VAL A 204 6.51 -17.06 8.84
N GLY A 205 5.85 -16.55 9.89
CA GLY A 205 6.54 -15.93 11.02
C GLY A 205 7.32 -16.90 11.91
N TYR A 206 7.13 -18.21 11.78
CA TYR A 206 7.96 -19.22 12.45
C TYR A 206 9.13 -19.71 11.58
N THR A 207 9.38 -19.06 10.45
CA THR A 207 10.49 -19.37 9.56
C THR A 207 11.63 -18.38 9.74
N THR A 208 12.81 -18.70 9.24
CA THR A 208 13.96 -17.80 9.22
C THR A 208 13.90 -16.77 8.08
N ILE A 209 12.80 -16.75 7.31
CA ILE A 209 12.64 -15.85 6.17
C ILE A 209 12.24 -14.47 6.69
N GLY A 210 13.21 -13.56 6.80
CA GLY A 210 12.95 -12.15 7.09
C GLY A 210 12.64 -11.35 5.83
N ARG A 211 13.45 -10.32 5.58
CA ARG A 211 13.21 -9.31 4.53
C ARG A 211 13.54 -9.75 3.11
N PHE A 212 14.12 -10.94 2.95
CA PHE A 212 14.52 -11.51 1.66
C PHE A 212 13.34 -11.58 0.68
N LEU A 213 13.52 -10.96 -0.48
CA LEU A 213 12.58 -10.73 -1.58
C LEU A 213 11.20 -10.23 -1.15
N SER A 214 11.09 -9.65 0.05
CA SER A 214 9.81 -9.35 0.69
C SER A 214 8.86 -10.54 0.77
N ILE A 215 9.38 -11.78 0.83
CA ILE A 215 8.54 -12.99 0.83
C ILE A 215 7.65 -13.02 2.08
N HIS A 216 8.21 -12.75 3.26
CA HIS A 216 7.46 -12.71 4.52
C HIS A 216 6.25 -11.76 4.42
N ARG A 217 6.48 -10.48 4.09
CA ARG A 217 5.41 -9.49 3.92
C ARG A 217 4.44 -9.85 2.79
N SER A 218 4.93 -10.46 1.72
CA SER A 218 4.06 -10.85 0.60
C SER A 218 3.06 -11.90 1.02
N THR A 219 3.50 -12.89 1.79
CA THR A 219 2.68 -13.96 2.36
C THR A 219 1.70 -13.42 3.39
N VAL A 220 2.19 -12.65 4.38
CA VAL A 220 1.36 -12.09 5.46
C VAL A 220 0.27 -11.17 4.90
N HIS A 221 0.57 -10.38 3.87
CA HIS A 221 -0.42 -9.47 3.28
C HIS A 221 -1.26 -10.08 2.15
N MET A 222 -1.02 -11.33 1.75
CA MET A 222 -1.78 -12.01 0.69
C MET A 222 -3.29 -12.09 0.98
N PRO A 223 -3.74 -12.41 2.21
CA PRO A 223 -5.18 -12.44 2.54
C PRO A 223 -5.88 -11.11 2.23
N TYR A 224 -5.28 -9.97 2.53
CA TYR A 224 -5.85 -8.66 2.23
C TYR A 224 -5.95 -8.41 0.72
N PHE A 225 -4.94 -8.79 -0.03
CA PHE A 225 -4.93 -8.66 -1.49
C PHE A 225 -6.03 -9.52 -2.13
N LEU A 226 -6.15 -10.78 -1.72
CA LEU A 226 -7.18 -11.69 -2.21
C LEU A 226 -8.57 -11.25 -1.78
N CYS A 227 -8.73 -10.76 -0.55
CA CYS A 227 -9.98 -10.18 -0.05
C CYS A 227 -10.43 -9.03 -0.94
N GLY A 228 -9.53 -8.09 -1.25
CA GLY A 228 -9.82 -6.99 -2.18
C GLY A 228 -10.24 -7.46 -3.58
N PHE A 229 -9.55 -8.47 -4.13
CA PHE A 229 -9.92 -9.03 -5.43
C PHE A 229 -11.30 -9.69 -5.41
N LEU A 230 -11.61 -10.48 -4.37
CA LEU A 230 -12.92 -11.12 -4.18
C LEU A 230 -14.02 -10.09 -3.99
N MET A 231 -13.74 -9.01 -3.25
CA MET A 231 -14.64 -7.86 -3.11
C MET A 231 -15.02 -7.25 -4.46
N ARG A 232 -14.06 -7.08 -5.38
CA ARG A 232 -14.39 -6.65 -6.76
C ARG A 232 -15.18 -7.70 -7.53
N LYS A 233 -14.76 -8.97 -7.49
CA LYS A 233 -15.41 -10.08 -8.21
C LYS A 233 -16.88 -10.19 -7.86
N HIS A 234 -17.19 -10.02 -6.58
CA HIS A 234 -18.53 -10.07 -6.03
C HIS A 234 -19.12 -8.68 -5.80
N ALA A 235 -18.69 -7.62 -6.48
CA ALA A 235 -19.32 -6.30 -6.40
C ALA A 235 -19.66 -5.81 -4.96
N CYS A 236 -18.81 -6.17 -3.99
CA CYS A 236 -19.00 -5.95 -2.56
C CYS A 236 -17.82 -5.16 -2.03
N PHE A 237 -18.04 -3.94 -1.57
CA PHE A 237 -17.04 -3.13 -0.89
C PHE A 237 -17.55 -2.65 0.46
N PHE A 238 -16.65 -2.17 1.33
CA PHE A 238 -17.02 -1.61 2.61
C PHE A 238 -18.01 -0.44 2.43
N PRO A 239 -19.18 -0.45 3.09
CA PRO A 239 -20.18 0.60 2.94
C PRO A 239 -19.66 1.92 3.52
N SER A 240 -20.05 3.04 2.90
CA SER A 240 -19.82 4.37 3.47
C SER A 240 -20.83 4.63 4.60
N ALA A 241 -20.39 5.29 5.68
CA ALA A 241 -21.26 5.70 6.77
C ALA A 241 -22.21 6.83 6.30
N LYS A 242 -23.48 6.49 6.05
CA LYS A 242 -24.50 7.44 5.53
C LYS A 242 -25.18 8.23 6.65
N THR A 243 -25.49 7.59 7.77
CA THR A 243 -26.23 8.21 8.89
C THR A 243 -25.28 8.92 9.86
N PRO A 244 -25.73 9.97 10.58
CA PRO A 244 -24.91 10.64 11.58
C PRO A 244 -24.48 9.68 12.70
N VAL A 245 -25.34 8.72 13.07
CA VAL A 245 -25.02 7.69 14.06
C VAL A 245 -23.90 6.77 13.57
N ALA A 246 -23.96 6.27 12.32
CA ALA A 246 -22.90 5.43 11.77
C ALA A 246 -21.56 6.19 11.68
N LYS A 247 -21.60 7.49 11.32
CA LYS A 247 -20.41 8.35 11.33
C LYS A 247 -19.83 8.50 12.73
N ALA A 248 -20.67 8.78 13.73
CA ALA A 248 -20.25 8.90 15.12
C ALA A 248 -19.62 7.59 15.64
N MET A 249 -20.22 6.44 15.34
CA MET A 249 -19.66 5.12 15.70
C MET A 249 -18.31 4.86 15.03
N ALA A 250 -18.17 5.19 13.74
CA ALA A 250 -16.90 5.05 13.04
C ALA A 250 -15.81 5.98 13.60
N VAL A 251 -16.16 7.23 13.93
CA VAL A 251 -15.25 8.15 14.61
C VAL A 251 -14.87 7.63 16.00
N ALA A 252 -15.83 7.14 16.79
CA ALA A 252 -15.56 6.57 18.11
C ALA A 252 -14.62 5.37 18.03
N ALA A 253 -14.80 4.47 17.05
CA ALA A 253 -13.89 3.36 16.81
C ALA A 253 -12.47 3.81 16.41
N LEU A 254 -12.36 4.89 15.64
CA LEU A 254 -11.05 5.46 15.29
C LEU A 254 -10.37 6.14 16.50
N VAL A 255 -11.14 6.85 17.34
CA VAL A 255 -10.64 7.42 18.60
C VAL A 255 -10.19 6.32 19.54
N PHE A 256 -10.93 5.20 19.63
CA PHE A 256 -10.52 4.03 20.38
C PHE A 256 -9.19 3.45 19.86
N ASN A 257 -9.04 3.31 18.54
CA ASN A 257 -7.77 2.88 17.94
C ASN A 257 -6.60 3.80 18.32
N VAL A 258 -6.79 5.13 18.28
CA VAL A 258 -5.79 6.10 18.73
C VAL A 258 -5.49 5.97 20.23
N GLY A 259 -6.51 5.74 21.07
CA GLY A 259 -6.34 5.49 22.50
C GLY A 259 -5.50 4.24 22.78
N CYS A 260 -5.75 3.15 22.05
CA CYS A 260 -4.93 1.94 22.14
C CYS A 260 -3.50 2.17 21.65
N ALA A 261 -3.30 2.97 20.61
CA ALA A 261 -1.97 3.34 20.12
C ALA A 261 -1.18 4.19 21.14
N LEU A 262 -1.86 5.12 21.83
CA LEU A 262 -1.30 5.88 22.94
C LEU A 262 -0.91 4.95 24.10
N MET A 263 -1.78 4.01 24.46
CA MET A 263 -1.49 3.02 25.51
C MET A 263 -0.30 2.12 25.13
N ALA A 264 -0.25 1.64 23.89
CA ALA A 264 0.86 0.84 23.37
C ALA A 264 2.20 1.58 23.50
N SER A 265 2.24 2.87 23.16
CA SER A 265 3.46 3.68 23.22
C SER A 265 3.84 4.12 24.64
N TYR A 266 2.90 4.69 25.40
CA TYR A 266 3.21 5.33 26.68
C TYR A 266 3.18 4.38 27.87
N THR A 267 2.34 3.35 27.85
CA THR A 267 2.18 2.40 28.96
C THR A 267 3.04 1.16 28.76
N TYR A 268 2.98 0.57 27.56
CA TYR A 268 3.64 -0.71 27.29
C TYR A 268 5.00 -0.58 26.59
N GLY A 269 5.33 0.59 26.02
CA GLY A 269 6.56 0.79 25.27
C GLY A 269 6.71 -0.20 24.11
N MET A 270 5.58 -0.55 23.46
CA MET A 270 5.57 -1.54 22.40
C MET A 270 6.42 -1.08 21.20
N ARG A 271 7.10 -2.04 20.58
CA ARG A 271 7.81 -1.84 19.32
C ARG A 271 6.80 -1.66 18.19
N VAL A 272 6.96 -0.62 17.37
CA VAL A 272 6.05 -0.33 16.24
C VAL A 272 6.22 -1.37 15.14
N GLU A 273 7.38 -2.02 15.08
CA GLU A 273 7.75 -3.04 14.11
C GLU A 273 6.78 -4.24 14.10
N VAL A 274 6.02 -4.47 15.18
CA VAL A 274 4.93 -5.48 15.21
C VAL A 274 3.93 -5.29 14.06
N TRP A 275 3.71 -4.04 13.63
CA TRP A 275 2.79 -3.73 12.54
C TRP A 275 3.42 -3.91 11.15
N PHE A 276 4.75 -3.87 11.05
CA PHE A 276 5.45 -3.94 9.76
C PHE A 276 5.32 -5.32 9.12
N GLN A 277 5.14 -6.36 9.96
CA GLN A 277 4.94 -7.75 9.54
C GLN A 277 6.02 -8.22 8.56
N SER A 278 7.23 -7.68 8.74
CA SER A 278 8.39 -7.85 7.84
C SER A 278 9.35 -8.93 8.27
N ASP A 279 9.35 -9.23 9.55
CA ASP A 279 10.39 -9.98 10.23
C ASP A 279 9.74 -11.14 11.00
N PRO A 280 10.47 -12.24 11.25
CA PRO A 280 9.93 -13.41 11.95
C PRO A 280 9.52 -13.13 13.40
N HIS A 281 8.75 -14.05 13.98
CA HIS A 281 8.15 -13.90 15.32
C HIS A 281 9.18 -13.84 16.45
N ASP A 282 10.34 -14.47 16.30
CA ASP A 282 11.44 -14.42 17.26
C ASP A 282 12.14 -13.06 17.28
N GLU A 283 12.37 -12.44 16.12
CA GLU A 283 12.91 -11.07 16.03
C GLU A 283 11.95 -10.00 16.57
N VAL A 284 10.65 -10.18 16.32
CA VAL A 284 9.62 -9.20 16.69
C VAL A 284 9.19 -9.34 18.15
N TYR A 285 8.89 -10.57 18.60
CA TYR A 285 8.32 -10.84 19.93
C TYR A 285 9.34 -11.38 20.95
N GLY A 286 10.59 -11.63 20.54
CA GLY A 286 11.65 -12.10 21.43
C GLY A 286 11.26 -13.40 22.14
N ALA A 287 11.40 -13.43 23.47
CA ALA A 287 11.06 -14.61 24.28
C ALA A 287 9.60 -15.10 24.14
N ARG A 288 8.69 -14.28 23.62
CA ARG A 288 7.27 -14.63 23.44
C ARG A 288 6.93 -15.18 22.05
N TRP A 289 7.93 -15.47 21.22
CA TRP A 289 7.75 -15.92 19.83
C TRP A 289 6.84 -17.14 19.67
N ALA A 290 6.79 -18.03 20.67
CA ALA A 290 5.89 -19.19 20.67
C ALA A 290 4.42 -18.79 20.52
N TYR A 291 4.02 -17.62 21.06
CA TYR A 291 2.66 -17.07 20.93
C TYR A 291 2.45 -16.24 19.66
N GLY A 292 3.43 -16.18 18.75
CA GLY A 292 3.40 -15.38 17.53
C GLY A 292 2.17 -15.63 16.66
N ALA A 293 1.67 -16.87 16.60
CA ALA A 293 0.42 -17.20 15.91
C ALA A 293 -0.79 -16.43 16.45
N LEU A 294 -0.95 -16.39 17.77
CA LEU A 294 -2.05 -15.68 18.40
C LEU A 294 -1.93 -14.18 18.14
N TYR A 295 -0.74 -13.61 18.29
CA TYR A 295 -0.50 -12.20 18.03
C TYR A 295 -0.80 -11.85 16.57
N GLN A 296 -0.34 -12.65 15.62
CA GLN A 296 -0.60 -12.43 14.19
C GLN A 296 -2.08 -12.49 13.84
N LEU A 297 -2.85 -13.42 14.44
CA LEU A 297 -4.30 -13.48 14.27
C LEU A 297 -5.01 -12.25 14.88
N CYS A 298 -4.57 -11.80 16.05
CA CYS A 298 -5.06 -10.55 16.65
C CYS A 298 -4.75 -9.33 15.76
N LEU A 299 -3.55 -9.26 15.16
CA LEU A 299 -3.18 -8.20 14.21
C LEU A 299 -4.09 -8.25 12.98
N TYR A 300 -4.35 -9.42 12.40
CA TYR A 300 -5.28 -9.58 11.29
C TYR A 300 -6.67 -9.03 11.60
N ALA A 301 -7.23 -9.41 12.75
CA ALA A 301 -8.54 -8.93 13.18
C ALA A 301 -8.54 -7.41 13.39
N TRP A 302 -7.57 -6.91 14.17
CA TRP A 302 -7.44 -5.48 14.47
C TRP A 302 -7.33 -4.63 13.21
N THR A 303 -6.45 -5.04 12.31
CA THR A 303 -6.25 -4.39 11.02
C THR A 303 -7.52 -4.39 10.19
N PHE A 304 -8.19 -5.53 10.05
CA PHE A 304 -9.41 -5.63 9.24
C PHE A 304 -10.52 -4.71 9.76
N PHE A 305 -10.77 -4.68 11.07
CA PHE A 305 -11.77 -3.80 11.68
C PHE A 305 -11.40 -2.32 11.56
N THR A 306 -10.14 -1.96 11.82
CA THR A 306 -9.68 -0.59 11.68
C THR A 306 -9.80 -0.11 10.22
N MET A 307 -9.43 -0.96 9.26
CA MET A 307 -9.62 -0.70 7.84
C MET A 307 -11.09 -0.47 7.48
N MET A 308 -11.99 -1.34 7.94
CA MET A 308 -13.43 -1.20 7.71
C MET A 308 -13.94 0.16 8.21
N THR A 309 -13.55 0.56 9.43
CA THR A 309 -13.89 1.86 10.01
C THR A 309 -13.37 3.01 9.16
N VAL A 310 -12.11 2.96 8.73
CA VAL A 310 -11.52 4.02 7.91
C VAL A 310 -12.18 4.12 6.54
N PHE A 311 -12.46 2.99 5.87
CA PHE A 311 -13.20 3.00 4.61
C PHE A 311 -14.63 3.51 4.76
N ALA A 312 -15.29 3.24 5.89
CA ALA A 312 -16.62 3.76 6.16
C ALA A 312 -16.65 5.29 6.29
N LEU A 313 -15.55 5.90 6.75
CA LEU A 313 -15.42 7.36 6.86
C LEU A 313 -15.09 8.04 5.52
N ILE A 314 -14.70 7.30 4.48
CA ILE A 314 -14.44 7.85 3.15
C ILE A 314 -15.74 7.81 2.34
N PRO A 315 -16.34 8.97 2.02
CA PRO A 315 -17.64 9.03 1.38
C PRO A 315 -17.59 8.64 -0.10
N GLU A 316 -18.73 8.15 -0.61
CA GLU A 316 -18.96 8.04 -2.05
C GLU A 316 -19.15 9.43 -2.68
N PRO A 317 -18.85 9.60 -3.98
CA PRO A 317 -18.96 10.88 -4.70
C PRO A 317 -20.34 11.54 -4.60
N GLU A 318 -21.39 10.72 -4.64
CA GLU A 318 -22.79 11.13 -4.51
C GLU A 318 -23.05 11.83 -3.17
N ALA A 319 -22.48 11.31 -2.08
CA ALA A 319 -22.64 11.87 -0.74
C ALA A 319 -21.95 13.23 -0.56
N VAL A 320 -21.00 13.58 -1.45
CA VAL A 320 -20.32 14.88 -1.48
C VAL A 320 -21.01 15.85 -2.47
N GLY A 321 -21.98 15.36 -3.25
CA GLY A 321 -22.71 16.14 -4.25
C GLY A 321 -21.91 16.36 -5.53
N ILE A 322 -21.10 15.37 -5.95
CA ILE A 322 -20.40 15.44 -7.25
C ILE A 322 -21.41 15.29 -8.39
N ALA A 323 -21.45 16.29 -9.27
CA ALA A 323 -22.26 16.27 -10.49
C ALA A 323 -21.40 15.85 -11.68
N TYR A 324 -21.83 14.82 -12.41
CA TYR A 324 -21.20 14.42 -13.67
C TYR A 324 -21.91 15.11 -14.84
N ALA A 325 -21.16 15.78 -15.71
CA ALA A 325 -21.73 16.40 -16.89
C ALA A 325 -22.10 15.33 -17.93
N GLY A 326 -23.40 15.09 -18.14
CA GLY A 326 -23.94 14.27 -19.22
C GLY A 326 -24.16 12.79 -18.89
N GLU A 327 -25.05 12.48 -17.93
CA GLU A 327 -25.48 11.11 -17.64
C GLU A 327 -26.29 10.50 -18.81
N GLU A 328 -25.59 9.87 -19.75
CA GLU A 328 -25.80 8.42 -19.92
C GLU A 328 -24.72 7.75 -19.08
N THR A 329 -25.14 7.03 -18.05
CA THR A 329 -24.31 6.27 -17.13
C THR A 329 -23.54 5.20 -17.90
N LEU A 330 -22.34 5.53 -18.40
CA LEU A 330 -21.45 4.52 -18.96
C LEU A 330 -21.05 3.56 -17.83
N PRO A 331 -21.45 2.28 -17.89
CA PRO A 331 -20.99 1.30 -16.92
C PRO A 331 -19.46 1.19 -17.01
N LEU A 332 -18.86 0.94 -15.85
CA LEU A 332 -17.42 0.78 -15.64
C LEU A 332 -16.74 0.06 -16.82
N LYS A 333 -15.83 0.75 -17.51
CA LYS A 333 -14.84 0.11 -18.40
C LYS A 333 -13.95 -0.79 -17.54
N GLY A 334 -14.32 -2.06 -17.40
CA GLY A 334 -13.52 -3.02 -16.65
C GLY A 334 -14.25 -4.26 -16.10
N ALA A 335 -15.52 -4.45 -16.41
CA ALA A 335 -16.11 -5.78 -16.42
C ALA A 335 -16.06 -6.26 -17.88
N ASP A 336 -15.03 -7.04 -18.22
CA ASP A 336 -15.09 -7.89 -19.40
C ASP A 336 -16.09 -9.01 -19.05
N VAL A 337 -17.39 -8.68 -19.05
CA VAL A 337 -18.47 -9.66 -19.10
C VAL A 337 -18.57 -10.02 -20.56
N GLU A 338 -18.26 -11.27 -20.91
CA GLU A 338 -18.49 -11.79 -22.25
C GLU A 338 -19.93 -11.47 -22.67
N GLY A 339 -20.08 -10.70 -23.76
CA GLY A 339 -21.37 -10.41 -24.39
C GLY A 339 -21.83 -8.95 -24.45
N GLN A 340 -21.10 -7.95 -23.95
CA GLN A 340 -21.52 -6.54 -24.13
C GLN A 340 -20.86 -5.85 -25.33
N THR A 341 -21.71 -5.32 -26.22
CA THR A 341 -21.35 -4.49 -27.37
C THR A 341 -20.52 -3.27 -26.97
N LYS A 342 -19.50 -2.96 -27.77
CA LYS A 342 -18.57 -1.84 -27.63
C LYS A 342 -19.33 -0.53 -27.29
N PRO A 343 -18.99 0.19 -26.21
CA PRO A 343 -19.65 1.46 -25.90
C PRO A 343 -19.39 2.49 -27.01
N PRO A 344 -20.35 3.40 -27.29
CA PRO A 344 -20.20 4.42 -28.32
C PRO A 344 -18.98 5.31 -28.04
N PRO A 345 -18.35 5.88 -29.08
CA PRO A 345 -17.17 6.74 -28.91
C PRO A 345 -17.53 7.97 -28.08
N ALA A 346 -16.81 8.18 -26.97
CA ALA A 346 -16.99 9.34 -26.12
C ALA A 346 -16.79 10.64 -26.92
N SER A 347 -17.68 11.61 -26.75
CA SER A 347 -17.57 12.93 -27.39
C SER A 347 -16.22 13.60 -27.05
N LYS A 348 -15.69 14.44 -27.95
CA LYS A 348 -14.43 15.18 -27.73
C LYS A 348 -14.44 16.02 -26.42
N ALA A 349 -15.63 16.43 -25.97
CA ALA A 349 -15.82 17.14 -24.69
C ALA A 349 -15.61 16.23 -23.46
N ASN A 350 -16.10 14.98 -23.52
CA ASN A 350 -15.94 13.97 -22.48
C ASN A 350 -14.50 13.41 -22.45
N ALA A 351 -13.84 13.32 -23.61
CA ALA A 351 -12.42 12.93 -23.70
C ALA A 351 -11.47 13.92 -23.01
N ARG A 352 -11.81 15.22 -22.99
CA ARG A 352 -11.02 16.28 -22.32
C ARG A 352 -11.25 16.38 -20.81
N ALA A 353 -12.35 15.85 -20.27
CA ALA A 353 -12.61 15.87 -18.84
C ALA A 353 -11.62 14.97 -18.05
N GLY A 354 -11.13 13.90 -18.69
CA GLY A 354 -10.27 12.90 -18.05
C GLY A 354 -11.09 11.83 -17.31
N LYS A 355 -10.42 10.98 -16.52
CA LYS A 355 -11.07 9.91 -15.73
C LYS A 355 -12.17 10.42 -14.79
N TYR A 356 -12.08 11.68 -14.37
CA TYR A 356 -13.02 12.34 -13.48
C TYR A 356 -13.59 13.58 -14.17
N GLY A 357 -14.82 13.99 -13.80
CA GLY A 357 -15.38 15.27 -14.23
C GLY A 357 -14.45 16.48 -13.93
N LYS A 358 -14.72 17.62 -14.55
CA LYS A 358 -13.89 18.82 -14.32
C LYS A 358 -14.18 19.38 -12.93
N GLU A 359 -13.11 19.74 -12.20
CA GLU A 359 -13.21 20.37 -10.86
C GLU A 359 -14.01 21.67 -10.92
N ARG A 360 -13.79 22.49 -11.96
CA ARG A 360 -14.44 23.79 -12.12
C ARG A 360 -15.96 23.70 -12.34
N ASP A 361 -16.44 22.53 -12.76
CA ASP A 361 -17.85 22.30 -13.06
C ASP A 361 -18.65 21.95 -11.78
N GLN A 362 -17.97 21.77 -10.63
CA GLN A 362 -18.60 21.46 -9.35
C GLN A 362 -19.04 22.72 -8.61
N ALA A 363 -20.24 22.70 -8.03
CA ALA A 363 -20.80 23.83 -7.29
C ALA A 363 -20.14 24.03 -5.91
N THR A 364 -19.87 22.95 -5.18
CA THR A 364 -19.38 23.02 -3.78
C THR A 364 -17.86 22.93 -3.70
N MET A 365 -17.27 23.58 -2.69
CA MET A 365 -15.82 23.46 -2.42
C MET A 365 -15.46 22.03 -1.99
N ALA A 366 -16.33 21.36 -1.23
CA ALA A 366 -16.16 19.97 -0.83
C ALA A 366 -16.01 19.03 -2.03
N ALA A 367 -16.87 19.15 -3.05
CA ALA A 367 -16.77 18.37 -4.28
C ALA A 367 -15.47 18.67 -5.06
N LYS A 368 -15.05 19.94 -5.12
CA LYS A 368 -13.77 20.33 -5.75
C LYS A 368 -12.58 19.68 -5.06
N VAL A 369 -12.52 19.76 -3.72
CA VAL A 369 -11.46 19.16 -2.91
C VAL A 369 -11.46 17.64 -3.06
N TYR A 370 -12.63 17.00 -3.02
CA TYR A 370 -12.74 15.55 -3.20
C TYR A 370 -12.20 15.08 -4.55
N LEU A 371 -12.60 15.74 -5.66
CA LEU A 371 -12.08 15.42 -6.99
C LEU A 371 -10.59 15.67 -7.11
N ARG A 372 -10.05 16.68 -6.42
CA ARG A 372 -8.60 16.94 -6.37
C ARG A 372 -7.86 15.81 -5.66
N CYS A 373 -8.35 15.39 -4.50
CA CYS A 373 -7.82 14.23 -3.77
C CYS A 373 -7.90 12.95 -4.63
N ALA A 374 -9.00 12.72 -5.34
CA ALA A 374 -9.12 11.58 -6.26
C ALA A 374 -8.08 11.64 -7.39
N LYS A 375 -7.83 12.82 -7.97
CA LYS A 375 -6.80 13.01 -9.01
C LYS A 375 -5.38 12.79 -8.51
N TRP A 376 -5.08 13.19 -7.28
CA TRP A 376 -3.79 12.89 -6.65
C TRP A 376 -3.67 11.40 -6.34
N GLY A 377 -4.74 10.79 -5.83
CA GLY A 377 -4.86 9.36 -5.58
C GLY A 377 -4.64 8.47 -6.80
N ALA A 378 -5.12 8.90 -7.96
CA ALA A 378 -4.89 8.23 -9.22
C ALA A 378 -3.40 8.13 -9.62
N ARG A 379 -2.55 8.98 -9.04
CA ARG A 379 -1.10 9.08 -9.32
C ARG A 379 -0.26 8.61 -8.14
N THR A 380 -0.84 7.84 -7.23
CA THR A 380 -0.19 7.39 -5.99
C THR A 380 1.14 6.65 -6.18
N LEU A 381 1.41 6.07 -7.35
CA LEU A 381 2.72 5.47 -7.66
C LEU A 381 3.88 6.47 -7.49
N TYR A 382 3.68 7.74 -7.85
CA TYR A 382 4.73 8.76 -7.80
C TYR A 382 5.15 9.12 -6.37
N PRO A 383 4.26 9.59 -5.48
CA PRO A 383 4.61 9.78 -4.08
C PRO A 383 5.03 8.47 -3.41
N PHE A 384 4.45 7.31 -3.78
CA PHE A 384 4.85 6.01 -3.25
C PHE A 384 6.33 5.71 -3.48
N VAL A 385 6.81 5.87 -4.72
CA VAL A 385 8.21 5.56 -5.02
C VAL A 385 9.15 6.68 -4.60
N MET A 386 8.76 7.94 -4.76
CA MET A 386 9.67 9.09 -4.65
C MET A 386 9.77 9.71 -3.26
N HIS A 387 8.88 9.41 -2.31
CA HIS A 387 8.93 10.07 -0.99
C HIS A 387 10.23 9.76 -0.23
N ILE A 388 10.78 8.54 -0.35
CA ILE A 388 12.10 8.25 0.25
C ILE A 388 13.22 8.99 -0.46
N ALA A 389 13.13 9.25 -1.77
CA ALA A 389 14.10 10.13 -2.45
C ALA A 389 14.12 11.51 -1.79
N VAL A 390 12.94 12.09 -1.55
CA VAL A 390 12.81 13.37 -0.84
C VAL A 390 13.36 13.28 0.58
N LEU A 391 13.03 12.20 1.31
CA LEU A 391 13.53 11.96 2.65
C LEU A 391 15.06 11.95 2.71
N LEU A 392 15.70 11.23 1.78
CA LEU A 392 17.16 11.15 1.65
C LEU A 392 17.78 12.51 1.34
N LEU A 393 17.20 13.26 0.40
CA LEU A 393 17.69 14.59 0.02
C LEU A 393 17.56 15.59 1.16
N VAL A 394 16.43 15.59 1.88
CA VAL A 394 16.21 16.44 3.05
C VAL A 394 17.22 16.08 4.14
N ALA A 395 17.38 14.79 4.46
CA ALA A 395 18.34 14.37 5.47
C ALA A 395 19.78 14.80 5.13
N ARG A 396 20.22 14.57 3.89
CA ARG A 396 21.60 14.85 3.48
C ARG A 396 21.91 16.34 3.34
N TYR A 397 21.01 17.12 2.74
CA TYR A 397 21.35 18.48 2.29
C TYR A 397 20.81 19.61 3.18
N THR A 398 19.87 19.33 4.09
CA THR A 398 19.28 20.40 4.94
C THR A 398 19.55 20.22 6.43
N ARG A 399 20.29 19.16 6.82
CA ARG A 399 20.58 18.84 8.23
C ARG A 399 19.31 18.72 9.09
N TRP A 400 18.17 18.41 8.46
CA TRP A 400 16.87 18.48 9.11
C TRP A 400 16.74 17.50 10.28
N TYR A 401 17.38 16.33 10.16
CA TYR A 401 17.37 15.27 11.16
C TYR A 401 18.56 15.30 12.11
N ASP A 402 19.43 16.32 12.08
CA ASP A 402 20.60 16.40 12.95
C ASP A 402 20.24 16.37 14.45
N ILE A 403 19.07 16.89 14.80
CA ILE A 403 18.54 16.87 16.17
C ILE A 403 18.45 15.44 16.74
N THR A 404 18.35 14.42 15.89
CA THR A 404 18.28 13.01 16.32
C THR A 404 19.60 12.49 16.90
N TRP A 405 20.72 13.15 16.59
CA TRP A 405 22.04 12.80 17.10
C TRP A 405 22.35 13.48 18.43
N THR A 406 21.76 14.67 18.65
CA THR A 406 22.16 15.56 19.74
C THR A 406 21.17 15.59 20.90
N THR A 407 19.93 15.15 20.69
CA THR A 407 18.83 15.40 21.64
C THR A 407 18.01 14.14 21.88
N ASP A 408 17.67 13.88 23.14
CA ASP A 408 16.85 12.74 23.54
C ASP A 408 15.42 12.85 22.98
N GLY A 409 14.84 11.74 22.55
CA GLY A 409 13.51 11.72 21.93
C GLY A 409 12.37 12.22 22.82
N LYS A 410 12.55 12.28 24.14
CA LYS A 410 11.56 12.80 25.10
C LYS A 410 11.52 14.33 25.14
N ASP A 411 12.51 15.01 24.57
CA ASP A 411 12.57 16.46 24.58
C ASP A 411 11.42 17.09 23.76
N ALA A 412 10.90 18.22 24.26
CA ALA A 412 9.80 18.93 23.61
C ALA A 412 10.20 19.48 22.23
N SER A 413 11.45 19.91 22.06
CA SER A 413 11.97 20.42 20.78
C SER A 413 11.94 19.35 19.69
N VAL A 414 12.24 18.09 20.03
CA VAL A 414 12.13 16.94 19.12
C VAL A 414 10.68 16.73 18.70
N SER A 415 9.74 16.85 19.64
CA SER A 415 8.30 16.71 19.36
C SER A 415 7.78 17.83 18.46
N VAL A 416 8.23 19.07 18.66
CA VAL A 416 7.92 20.20 17.78
C VAL A 416 8.50 19.98 16.38
N LYS A 417 9.76 19.51 16.28
CA LYS A 417 10.39 19.18 15.00
C LYS A 417 9.66 18.05 14.28
N ALA A 418 9.20 17.02 15.01
CA ALA A 418 8.38 15.95 14.46
C ALA A 418 7.05 16.47 13.91
N ALA A 419 6.37 17.39 14.60
CA ALA A 419 5.13 18.00 14.11
C ALA A 419 5.34 18.77 12.79
N TRP A 420 6.42 19.54 12.68
CA TRP A 420 6.79 20.19 11.41
C TRP A 420 7.14 19.18 10.31
N THR A 421 7.79 18.07 10.68
CA THR A 421 8.15 17.00 9.75
C THR A 421 6.91 16.29 9.20
N LEU A 422 5.85 16.16 9.99
CA LEU A 422 4.56 15.66 9.55
C LEU A 422 3.94 16.57 8.47
N LEU A 423 3.92 17.88 8.70
CA LEU A 423 3.43 18.86 7.71
C LEU A 423 4.26 18.85 6.42
N MET A 424 5.58 18.69 6.56
CA MET A 424 6.51 18.56 5.44
C MET A 424 6.22 17.31 4.61
N ALA A 425 6.01 16.15 5.27
CA ALA A 425 5.68 14.90 4.59
C ALA A 425 4.39 14.99 3.76
N TYR A 426 3.35 15.61 4.33
CA TYR A 426 2.08 15.86 3.64
C TYR A 426 2.24 16.81 2.45
N THR A 427 3.02 17.88 2.63
CA THR A 427 3.30 18.84 1.56
C THR A 427 4.03 18.19 0.40
N PHE A 428 5.10 17.44 0.68
CA PHE A 428 5.84 16.74 -0.37
C PHE A 428 5.01 15.65 -1.05
N THR A 429 4.17 14.93 -0.33
CA THR A 429 3.27 13.94 -0.94
C THR A 429 2.30 14.58 -1.92
N ILE A 430 1.75 15.77 -1.59
CA ILE A 430 0.93 16.55 -2.53
C ILE A 430 1.74 16.98 -3.74
N VAL A 431 2.93 17.56 -3.53
CA VAL A 431 3.84 18.01 -4.61
C VAL A 431 4.17 16.86 -5.56
N LEU A 432 4.53 15.70 -5.03
CA LEU A 432 4.84 14.50 -5.80
C LEU A 432 3.62 13.95 -6.58
N SER A 433 2.40 14.32 -6.18
CA SER A 433 1.16 13.95 -6.87
C SER A 433 0.75 14.94 -7.98
N LEU A 434 1.49 16.04 -8.15
CA LEU A 434 1.19 17.06 -9.16
C LEU A 434 1.56 16.61 -10.58
N LYS A 435 0.80 17.08 -11.57
CA LYS A 435 1.01 16.73 -12.99
C LYS A 435 2.42 17.04 -13.51
N PRO A 436 3.07 18.17 -13.18
CA PRO A 436 4.42 18.46 -13.66
C PRO A 436 5.44 17.42 -13.18
N VAL A 437 5.35 17.00 -11.91
CA VAL A 437 6.22 15.95 -11.35
C VAL A 437 5.97 14.61 -12.04
N VAL A 438 4.70 14.27 -12.26
CA VAL A 438 4.32 13.07 -13.03
C VAL A 438 4.91 13.09 -14.43
N GLY A 439 4.86 14.23 -15.13
CA GLY A 439 5.47 14.37 -16.45
C GLY A 439 6.99 14.20 -16.42
N LEU A 440 7.66 14.79 -15.43
CA LEU A 440 9.11 14.75 -15.27
C LEU A 440 9.64 13.33 -15.02
N PHE A 441 8.97 12.55 -14.17
CA PHE A 441 9.42 11.21 -13.76
C PHE A 441 8.71 10.07 -14.47
N LYS A 442 7.88 10.35 -15.49
CA LYS A 442 7.14 9.30 -16.20
C LYS A 442 8.06 8.28 -16.85
N TRP A 443 9.14 8.72 -17.49
CA TRP A 443 10.10 7.83 -18.14
C TRP A 443 10.79 6.88 -17.15
N LEU A 444 10.87 7.28 -15.88
CA LEU A 444 11.51 6.56 -14.80
C LEU A 444 10.56 5.53 -14.15
N LEU A 445 9.33 5.95 -13.84
CA LEU A 445 8.37 5.13 -13.09
C LEU A 445 7.40 4.33 -13.97
N GLU A 446 7.18 4.79 -15.20
CA GLU A 446 6.36 4.12 -16.21
C GLU A 446 7.13 3.98 -17.53
N PRO A 447 8.30 3.29 -17.53
CA PRO A 447 9.15 3.18 -18.71
C PRO A 447 8.43 2.43 -19.84
N ASN A 448 8.66 2.87 -21.08
CA ASN A 448 8.14 2.18 -22.25
C ASN A 448 8.98 0.93 -22.54
N ILE A 449 8.53 -0.22 -22.04
CA ILE A 449 9.19 -1.51 -22.26
C ILE A 449 8.74 -2.24 -23.53
N SER A 450 7.92 -1.61 -24.38
CA SER A 450 7.45 -2.23 -25.64
C SER A 450 8.59 -2.78 -26.52
N PRO A 451 9.77 -2.12 -26.61
CA PRO A 451 10.89 -2.65 -27.39
C PRO A 451 11.45 -4.00 -26.89
N LEU A 452 11.22 -4.37 -25.63
CA LEU A 452 11.70 -5.65 -25.08
C LEU A 452 10.85 -6.85 -25.53
N PHE A 453 9.68 -6.62 -26.13
CA PHE A 453 8.77 -7.70 -26.53
C PHE A 453 8.79 -7.88 -28.05
N ASN A 454 9.25 -9.05 -28.49
CA ASN A 454 9.18 -9.43 -29.90
C ASN A 454 7.76 -9.93 -30.24
N PRO A 455 7.04 -9.30 -31.19
CA PRO A 455 5.72 -9.74 -31.63
C PRO A 455 5.74 -11.04 -32.45
N GLU A 456 6.87 -11.42 -33.06
CA GLU A 456 6.99 -12.65 -33.86
C GLU A 456 7.08 -13.90 -32.98
N LEU A 457 7.85 -13.84 -31.90
CA LEU A 457 7.92 -14.92 -30.90
C LEU A 457 6.62 -15.11 -30.10
N GLN A 458 5.64 -14.21 -30.24
CA GLN A 458 4.31 -14.33 -29.60
C GLN A 458 3.31 -15.16 -30.42
N LYS A 459 3.65 -15.49 -31.67
CA LYS A 459 2.81 -16.31 -32.57
C LYS A 459 3.18 -17.79 -32.56
N LEU A 460 4.34 -18.13 -31.98
CA LEU A 460 4.79 -19.49 -31.68
C LEU A 460 4.18 -19.92 -30.34
#